data_AF-A0A9P4H098-F1
#
_entry.id   AF-A0A9P4H098-F1
#
_cell.length_a   1.000
_cell.length_b   1.000
_cell.length_c   1.000
_cell.angle_alpha   90.00
_cell.angle_beta   90.00
_cell.angle_gamma   90.00
#
_symmetry.space_group_name_H-M   'P 1'
#
loop_
_entity.id
_entity.type
_entity.pdbx_description
1 polymer ?
#
loop_
_entity_poly.entity_id
_entity_poly.type
_entity_poly.pdbx_seq_one_letter_code
_entity_poly.pdbx_strand_id
1 'polypeptide(L)'
;MNDARSGEAALAASKYHEAIEHFTKALATNATAVKYYINRSTAYQRAARYTEALSDAEIAVVLATKRGARELIKDAQFRRALALFFLGQFADTEHVLKIVKKLDEKEKMLPIWEMKVAGKLRDLPEDDEKRKVTIKDVPDVELPSAPATSKPAPTEEKEAEKKDAAPKLVVPTPANKIKHDWYQNNDTVTITILAKGAPKDATTVEFEKDTLSVAFPIQNSADYNFALDPLYAPIDPAESKYRVLSTKVEVTLKKATPGVKWHNLEGDRVVEADKDESKTSIPSHILTGKTNESAPVYPTSSKSGAKNWDKLVVQDLDDKDDIEGDETSFFFKKLYKDATPEQQRAMMKSYQESGGTVLSTDWDNVGSKTVVPEPPDGMEAKKY
;
A
#
# COMPACT_ATOMS: atom_id res chain seq x y z
N MET A 1 8.71 12.20 -0.20
CA MET A 1 8.24 11.46 1.01
C MET A 1 6.86 10.90 0.72
N ASN A 2 6.43 9.83 1.39
CA ASN A 2 5.09 9.27 1.21
C ASN A 2 4.10 9.92 2.18
N ASP A 3 3.36 10.93 1.72
CA ASP A 3 2.41 11.70 2.55
C ASP A 3 1.40 10.82 3.28
N ALA A 4 0.97 9.68 2.71
CA ALA A 4 0.05 8.78 3.39
C ALA A 4 0.67 8.16 4.66
N ARG A 5 1.96 7.77 4.60
CA ARG A 5 2.70 7.24 5.76
C ARG A 5 2.94 8.33 6.81
N SER A 6 3.27 9.55 6.39
CA SER A 6 3.38 10.71 7.28
C SER A 6 2.05 11.04 7.97
N GLY A 7 0.93 10.96 7.26
CA GLY A 7 -0.41 11.13 7.83
C GLY A 7 -0.77 10.06 8.86
N GLU A 8 -0.44 8.79 8.59
CA GLU A 8 -0.65 7.69 9.54
C GLU A 8 0.21 7.84 10.80
N ALA A 9 1.48 8.23 10.66
CA ALA A 9 2.37 8.53 11.80
C ALA A 9 1.87 9.73 12.63
N ALA A 10 1.44 10.82 11.97
CA ALA A 10 0.87 11.97 12.65
C ALA A 10 -0.45 11.63 13.38
N LEU A 11 -1.30 10.78 12.80
CA LEU A 11 -2.52 10.28 13.44
C LEU A 11 -2.20 9.47 14.71
N ALA A 12 -1.22 8.57 14.64
CA ALA A 12 -0.76 7.78 15.79
C ALA A 12 -0.18 8.66 16.90
N ALA A 13 0.61 9.68 16.53
CA ALA A 13 1.15 10.69 17.44
C ALA A 13 0.11 11.70 17.97
N SER A 14 -1.19 11.51 17.66
CA SER A 14 -2.28 12.44 18.01
C SER A 14 -2.15 13.87 17.47
N LYS A 15 -1.29 14.07 16.46
CA LYS A 15 -1.07 15.33 15.74
C LYS A 15 -2.12 15.51 14.64
N TYR A 16 -3.38 15.69 15.05
CA TYR A 16 -4.53 15.60 14.13
C TYR A 16 -4.49 16.64 12.98
N HIS A 17 -3.96 17.84 13.21
CA HIS A 17 -3.85 18.87 12.16
C HIS A 17 -2.81 18.50 11.09
N GLU A 18 -1.61 18.07 11.51
CA GLU A 18 -0.56 17.55 10.62
C GLU A 18 -1.07 16.31 9.83
N ALA A 19 -1.82 15.42 10.49
CA ALA A 19 -2.43 14.26 9.84
C ALA A 19 -3.45 14.68 8.74
N ILE A 20 -4.30 15.68 9.01
CA ILE A 20 -5.24 16.22 8.02
C ILE A 20 -4.51 16.80 6.81
N GLU A 21 -3.44 17.56 7.02
CA GLU A 21 -2.62 18.09 5.93
C GLU A 21 -2.01 16.99 5.07
N HIS A 22 -1.35 16.02 5.70
CA HIS A 22 -0.70 14.92 4.99
C HIS A 22 -1.71 14.04 4.24
N PHE A 23 -2.85 13.68 4.84
CA PHE A 23 -3.89 12.97 4.09
C PHE A 23 -4.50 13.81 2.97
N THR A 24 -4.56 15.13 3.10
CA THR A 24 -5.02 16.02 2.02
C THR A 24 -4.02 16.07 0.87
N LYS A 25 -2.70 16.10 1.15
CA LYS A 25 -1.62 15.96 0.15
C LYS A 25 -1.68 14.58 -0.53
N ALA A 26 -1.90 13.50 0.24
CA ALA A 26 -2.05 12.14 -0.28
C ALA A 26 -3.33 11.94 -1.13
N LEU A 27 -4.41 12.66 -0.82
CA LEU A 27 -5.64 12.66 -1.63
C LEU A 27 -5.51 13.52 -2.89
N ALA A 28 -4.67 14.57 -2.89
CA ALA A 28 -4.34 15.31 -4.10
C ALA A 28 -3.57 14.44 -5.13
N THR A 29 -2.79 13.46 -4.68
CA THR A 29 -2.11 12.49 -5.55
C THR A 29 -2.95 11.25 -5.88
N ASN A 30 -3.77 10.76 -4.94
CA ASN A 30 -4.72 9.66 -5.17
C ASN A 30 -6.10 9.94 -4.57
N ALA A 31 -6.92 10.68 -5.33
CA ALA A 31 -8.27 11.08 -4.93
C ALA A 31 -9.28 9.93 -4.75
N THR A 32 -8.92 8.69 -5.11
CA THR A 32 -9.81 7.51 -4.97
C THR A 32 -9.45 6.60 -3.80
N ALA A 33 -8.39 6.91 -3.05
CA ALA A 33 -7.88 6.08 -1.97
C ALA A 33 -8.80 6.11 -0.72
N VAL A 34 -9.71 5.14 -0.65
CA VAL A 34 -10.68 4.96 0.46
C VAL A 34 -10.03 5.08 1.84
N LYS A 35 -8.90 4.41 2.08
CA LYS A 35 -8.20 4.43 3.39
C LYS A 35 -7.80 5.85 3.80
N TYR A 36 -7.44 6.73 2.86
CA TYR A 36 -7.04 8.10 3.18
C TYR A 36 -8.22 8.94 3.65
N TYR A 37 -9.41 8.76 3.06
CA TYR A 37 -10.65 9.36 3.57
C TYR A 37 -11.04 8.79 4.94
N ILE A 38 -10.95 7.48 5.17
CA ILE A 38 -11.22 6.86 6.49
C ILE A 38 -10.28 7.42 7.58
N ASN A 39 -8.99 7.54 7.27
CA ASN A 39 -8.00 8.06 8.21
C ASN A 39 -8.15 9.58 8.43
N ARG A 40 -8.44 10.36 7.38
CA ARG A 40 -8.67 11.80 7.48
C ARG A 40 -9.98 12.13 8.19
N SER A 41 -11.05 11.37 7.95
CA SER A 41 -12.29 11.38 8.76
C SER A 41 -11.99 11.14 10.24
N THR A 42 -11.13 10.15 10.55
CA THR A 42 -10.69 9.89 11.93
C THR A 42 -9.93 11.08 12.52
N ALA A 43 -9.03 11.72 11.76
CA ALA A 43 -8.32 12.91 12.20
C ALA A 43 -9.26 14.11 12.44
N TYR A 44 -10.21 14.36 11.53
CA TYR A 44 -11.24 15.39 11.70
C TYR A 44 -12.11 15.14 12.93
N GLN A 45 -12.59 13.90 13.13
CA GLN A 45 -13.37 13.52 14.31
C GLN A 45 -12.59 13.78 15.61
N ARG A 46 -11.30 13.43 15.65
CA ARG A 46 -10.42 13.67 16.79
C ARG A 46 -10.10 15.15 17.02
N ALA A 47 -10.10 15.96 15.96
CA ALA A 47 -10.01 17.41 15.99
C ALA A 47 -11.36 18.13 16.20
N ALA A 48 -12.43 17.41 16.57
CA ALA A 48 -13.80 17.91 16.76
C ALA A 48 -14.45 18.58 15.52
N ARG A 49 -13.95 18.29 14.31
CA ARG A 49 -14.46 18.78 13.02
C ARG A 49 -15.44 17.77 12.42
N TYR A 50 -16.60 17.61 13.05
CA TYR A 50 -17.51 16.50 12.78
C TYR A 50 -18.19 16.56 11.40
N THR A 51 -18.42 17.75 10.86
CA THR A 51 -18.96 17.99 9.52
C THR A 51 -18.03 17.45 8.42
N GLU A 52 -16.74 17.74 8.50
CA GLU A 52 -15.73 17.26 7.56
C GLU A 52 -15.43 15.77 7.77
N ALA A 53 -15.50 15.30 9.03
CA ALA A 53 -15.41 13.87 9.33
C ALA A 53 -16.55 13.07 8.69
N LEU A 54 -17.78 13.60 8.67
CA LEU A 54 -18.92 12.99 8.00
C LEU A 54 -18.70 12.96 6.48
N SER A 55 -18.35 14.10 5.87
CA SER A 55 -18.12 14.19 4.41
C SER A 55 -17.06 13.20 3.92
N ASP A 56 -15.92 13.10 4.60
CA ASP A 56 -14.88 12.11 4.27
C ASP A 56 -15.39 10.66 4.45
N ALA A 57 -16.14 10.36 5.52
CA ALA A 57 -16.69 9.03 5.73
C ALA A 57 -17.69 8.64 4.64
N GLU A 58 -18.53 9.57 4.19
CA GLU A 58 -19.50 9.31 3.13
C GLU A 58 -18.84 9.11 1.76
N ILE A 59 -17.83 9.92 1.41
CA ILE A 59 -16.99 9.71 0.23
C ILE A 59 -16.32 8.32 0.30
N ALA A 60 -15.81 7.93 1.47
CA ALA A 60 -15.22 6.62 1.68
C ALA A 60 -16.24 5.48 1.45
N VAL A 61 -17.48 5.60 1.91
CA VAL A 61 -18.54 4.59 1.64
C VAL A 61 -18.78 4.47 0.13
N VAL A 62 -18.98 5.58 -0.57
CA VAL A 62 -19.24 5.56 -2.03
C VAL A 62 -18.09 4.92 -2.79
N LEU A 63 -16.85 5.27 -2.47
CA LEU A 63 -15.65 4.70 -3.11
C LEU A 63 -15.45 3.22 -2.76
N ALA A 64 -15.73 2.80 -1.52
CA ALA A 64 -15.64 1.42 -1.09
C ALA A 64 -16.69 0.54 -1.76
N THR A 65 -17.94 1.03 -1.86
CA THR A 65 -19.05 0.35 -2.55
C THR A 65 -18.75 0.19 -4.04
N LYS A 66 -18.22 1.22 -4.71
CA LYS A 66 -17.79 1.14 -6.12
C LYS A 66 -16.64 0.14 -6.36
N ARG A 67 -15.86 -0.18 -5.32
CA ARG A 67 -14.78 -1.18 -5.36
C ARG A 67 -15.19 -2.57 -4.90
N GLY A 68 -16.41 -2.77 -4.38
CA GLY A 68 -16.87 -4.03 -3.81
C GLY A 68 -16.13 -4.48 -2.53
N ALA A 69 -15.37 -3.59 -1.90
CA ALA A 69 -14.47 -3.94 -0.79
C ALA A 69 -15.20 -3.95 0.56
N ARG A 70 -15.86 -5.07 0.90
CA ARG A 70 -16.73 -5.22 2.09
C ARG A 70 -16.13 -4.66 3.39
N GLU A 71 -14.87 -4.98 3.70
CA GLU A 71 -14.20 -4.48 4.91
C GLU A 71 -14.08 -2.94 4.92
N LEU A 72 -13.74 -2.33 3.78
CA LEU A 72 -13.65 -0.88 3.67
C LEU A 72 -15.03 -0.21 3.69
N ILE A 73 -16.09 -0.89 3.22
CA ILE A 73 -17.47 -0.42 3.36
C ILE A 73 -17.86 -0.43 4.85
N LYS A 74 -17.55 -1.51 5.58
CA LYS A 74 -17.76 -1.61 7.03
C LYS A 74 -17.07 -0.48 7.77
N ASP A 75 -15.76 -0.31 7.56
CA ASP A 75 -14.97 0.71 8.23
C ASP A 75 -15.49 2.13 7.92
N ALA A 76 -15.81 2.43 6.67
CA ALA A 76 -16.36 3.72 6.26
C ALA A 76 -17.74 3.99 6.86
N GLN A 77 -18.66 3.01 6.86
CA GLN A 77 -19.96 3.13 7.51
C GLN A 77 -19.81 3.31 9.03
N PHE A 78 -18.85 2.62 9.66
CA PHE A 78 -18.59 2.81 11.08
C PHE A 78 -18.08 4.23 11.37
N ARG A 79 -17.15 4.78 10.56
CA ARG A 79 -16.75 6.21 10.67
C ARG A 79 -17.93 7.17 10.46
N ARG A 80 -18.81 6.88 9.50
CA ARG A 80 -20.02 7.66 9.23
C ARG A 80 -20.93 7.69 10.46
N ALA A 81 -21.22 6.54 11.06
CA ALA A 81 -21.98 6.46 12.31
C ALA A 81 -21.35 7.29 13.44
N LEU A 82 -20.03 7.22 13.61
CA LEU A 82 -19.36 8.06 14.62
C LEU A 82 -19.54 9.56 14.35
N ALA A 83 -19.38 10.00 13.10
CA ALA A 83 -19.55 11.42 12.75
C ALA A 83 -20.99 11.91 12.98
N LEU A 84 -22.00 11.12 12.56
CA LEU A 84 -23.43 11.39 12.81
C LEU A 84 -23.73 11.49 14.31
N PHE A 85 -23.14 10.63 15.14
CA PHE A 85 -23.33 10.66 16.59
C PHE A 85 -22.84 11.97 17.21
N PHE A 86 -21.66 12.47 16.81
CA PHE A 86 -21.12 13.73 17.32
C PHE A 86 -21.83 14.97 16.75
N LEU A 87 -22.51 14.85 15.60
CA LEU A 87 -23.45 15.85 15.08
C LEU A 87 -24.84 15.80 15.75
N GLY A 88 -25.10 14.80 16.59
CA GLY A 88 -26.38 14.63 17.30
C GLY A 88 -27.50 14.00 16.45
N GLN A 89 -27.18 13.41 15.30
CA GLN A 89 -28.12 12.70 14.43
C GLN A 89 -28.22 11.23 14.86
N PHE A 90 -28.88 10.99 16.00
CA PHE A 90 -28.85 9.69 16.66
C PHE A 90 -29.68 8.61 15.96
N ALA A 91 -30.80 8.95 15.31
CA ALA A 91 -31.56 7.98 14.52
C ALA A 91 -30.80 7.53 13.27
N ASP A 92 -30.19 8.47 12.55
CA ASP A 92 -29.29 8.20 11.43
C ASP A 92 -28.09 7.35 11.88
N THR A 93 -27.53 7.62 13.07
CA THR A 93 -26.48 6.79 13.66
C THR A 93 -26.96 5.35 13.90
N GLU A 94 -28.15 5.15 14.48
CA GLU A 94 -28.70 3.82 14.72
C GLU A 94 -28.91 3.04 13.42
N HIS A 95 -29.41 3.72 12.37
CA HIS A 95 -29.58 3.14 11.05
C HIS A 95 -28.25 2.66 10.46
N VAL A 96 -27.20 3.49 10.51
CA VAL A 96 -25.87 3.09 10.00
C VAL A 96 -25.23 1.99 10.85
N LEU A 97 -25.39 1.99 12.16
CA LEU A 97 -24.91 0.88 13.01
C LEU A 97 -25.61 -0.45 12.66
N LYS A 98 -26.91 -0.43 12.32
CA LYS A 98 -27.61 -1.62 11.79
C LYS A 98 -27.03 -2.11 10.45
N ILE A 99 -26.53 -1.21 9.60
CA ILE A 99 -25.80 -1.57 8.36
C ILE A 99 -24.44 -2.21 8.71
N VAL A 100 -23.66 -1.59 9.61
CA VAL A 100 -22.37 -2.14 10.06
C VAL A 100 -22.55 -3.54 10.65
N LYS A 101 -23.58 -3.75 11.47
CA LYS A 101 -23.92 -5.06 12.07
C LYS A 101 -24.20 -6.15 11.02
N LYS A 102 -24.92 -5.81 9.94
CA LYS A 102 -25.16 -6.73 8.81
C LYS A 102 -23.87 -7.03 8.02
N LEU A 103 -22.91 -6.10 8.00
CA LEU A 103 -21.62 -6.31 7.34
C LEU A 103 -20.66 -7.14 8.21
N ASP A 104 -20.68 -6.96 9.53
CA ASP A 104 -19.87 -7.70 10.51
C ASP A 104 -20.51 -7.65 11.91
N GLU A 105 -21.07 -8.77 12.35
CA GLU A 105 -21.70 -8.90 13.66
C GLU A 105 -20.68 -8.96 14.82
N LYS A 106 -19.39 -9.17 14.52
CA LYS A 106 -18.32 -9.34 15.51
C LYS A 106 -17.53 -8.05 15.78
N GLU A 107 -17.96 -6.92 15.21
CA GLU A 107 -17.34 -5.62 15.43
C GLU A 107 -17.39 -5.24 16.92
N LYS A 108 -16.22 -5.28 17.58
CA LYS A 108 -16.07 -5.18 19.04
C LYS A 108 -16.64 -3.88 19.60
N MET A 109 -16.60 -2.80 18.83
CA MET A 109 -17.08 -1.49 19.28
C MET A 109 -18.59 -1.33 19.12
N LEU A 110 -19.26 -2.17 18.33
CA LEU A 110 -20.66 -1.99 17.94
C LEU A 110 -21.63 -1.98 19.13
N PRO A 111 -21.58 -2.91 20.12
CA PRO A 111 -22.46 -2.87 21.28
C PRO A 111 -22.30 -1.61 22.15
N ILE A 112 -21.07 -1.08 22.23
CA ILE A 112 -20.77 0.15 23.00
C ILE A 112 -21.44 1.36 22.34
N TRP A 113 -21.45 1.43 21.01
CA TRP A 113 -22.08 2.54 20.28
C TRP A 113 -23.60 2.37 20.16
N GLU A 114 -24.12 1.16 19.98
CA GLU A 114 -25.57 0.86 20.08
C GLU A 114 -26.12 1.35 21.45
N MET A 115 -25.46 1.01 22.56
CA MET A 115 -25.86 1.45 23.90
C MET A 115 -25.81 2.98 24.08
N LYS A 116 -24.77 3.65 23.55
CA LYS A 116 -24.66 5.13 23.60
C LYS A 116 -25.77 5.82 22.80
N VAL A 117 -26.09 5.29 21.63
CA VAL A 117 -27.15 5.81 20.74
C VAL A 117 -28.52 5.62 21.39
N ALA A 118 -28.81 4.41 21.90
CA ALA A 118 -30.06 4.11 22.59
C ALA A 118 -30.25 5.01 23.84
N GLY A 119 -29.19 5.25 24.61
CA GLY A 119 -29.21 6.21 25.72
C GLY A 119 -29.58 7.62 25.25
N LYS A 120 -28.92 8.13 24.20
CA LYS A 120 -29.20 9.46 23.67
C LYS A 120 -30.59 9.62 23.05
N LEU A 121 -31.09 8.59 22.35
CA LEU A 121 -32.45 8.58 21.82
C LEU A 121 -33.51 8.60 22.93
N ARG A 122 -33.30 7.85 24.01
CA ARG A 122 -34.19 7.85 25.18
C ARG A 122 -34.22 9.20 25.91
N ASP A 123 -33.07 9.90 25.97
CA ASP A 123 -32.96 11.21 26.61
C ASP A 123 -33.55 12.36 25.74
N LEU A 124 -33.91 12.11 24.47
CA LEU A 124 -34.52 13.07 23.55
C LEU A 124 -36.06 13.02 23.58
N PRO A 125 -36.76 14.16 23.37
CA PRO A 125 -38.23 14.18 23.18
C PRO A 125 -38.67 13.30 22.01
N GLU A 126 -39.90 12.77 22.06
CA GLU A 126 -40.40 11.87 21.02
C GLU A 126 -40.65 12.54 19.66
N ASP A 127 -40.90 13.85 19.67
CA ASP A 127 -41.19 14.68 18.49
C ASP A 127 -39.96 15.47 17.97
N ASP A 128 -38.74 15.17 18.45
CA ASP A 128 -37.52 15.81 17.95
C ASP A 128 -37.16 15.26 16.56
N GLU A 129 -36.93 16.14 15.58
CA GLU A 129 -36.49 15.80 14.22
C GLU A 129 -35.28 14.85 14.19
N LYS A 130 -34.40 14.88 15.21
CA LYS A 130 -33.23 13.99 15.36
C LYS A 130 -33.59 12.52 15.61
N ARG A 131 -34.87 12.21 15.88
CA ARG A 131 -35.40 10.84 15.93
C ARG A 131 -35.82 10.30 14.56
N LYS A 132 -35.88 11.13 13.51
CA LYS A 132 -36.22 10.69 12.14
C LYS A 132 -34.95 10.25 11.41
N VAL A 133 -35.02 9.14 10.68
CA VAL A 133 -33.96 8.71 9.77
C VAL A 133 -34.11 9.49 8.47
N THR A 134 -33.08 10.25 8.10
CA THR A 134 -33.03 11.11 6.92
C THR A 134 -32.08 10.61 5.84
N ILE A 135 -31.15 9.70 6.20
CA ILE A 135 -30.07 9.27 5.30
C ILE A 135 -30.34 7.96 4.55
N LYS A 136 -29.75 7.85 3.35
CA LYS A 136 -29.70 6.61 2.56
C LYS A 136 -28.58 5.68 3.04
N ASP A 137 -28.75 4.37 2.83
CA ASP A 137 -27.75 3.32 3.12
C ASP A 137 -26.39 3.61 2.46
N VAL A 138 -26.40 3.92 1.17
CA VAL A 138 -25.24 4.46 0.44
C VAL A 138 -25.45 5.97 0.28
N PRO A 139 -24.51 6.82 0.73
CA PRO A 139 -24.59 8.26 0.51
C PRO A 139 -24.62 8.61 -0.97
N ASP A 140 -25.36 9.66 -1.33
CA ASP A 140 -25.41 10.21 -2.69
C ASP A 140 -24.52 11.45 -2.76
N VAL A 141 -23.22 11.25 -2.51
CA VAL A 141 -22.23 12.34 -2.40
C VAL A 141 -21.42 12.44 -3.69
N GLU A 142 -21.31 13.66 -4.20
CA GLU A 142 -20.43 13.97 -5.33
C GLU A 142 -18.98 13.59 -4.98
N LEU A 143 -18.45 12.61 -5.70
CA LEU A 143 -17.05 12.24 -5.54
C LEU A 143 -16.16 13.40 -5.97
N PRO A 144 -15.10 13.74 -5.21
CA PRO A 144 -14.20 14.83 -5.57
C PRO A 144 -13.48 14.51 -6.89
N SER A 145 -14.01 15.10 -7.96
CA SER A 145 -13.28 15.28 -9.20
C SER A 145 -12.11 16.24 -8.94
N ALA A 146 -11.00 16.05 -9.65
CA ALA A 146 -9.81 16.89 -9.48
C ALA A 146 -10.17 18.38 -9.70
N PRO A 147 -9.55 19.32 -8.94
CA PRO A 147 -10.00 20.70 -8.87
C PRO A 147 -9.93 21.39 -10.24
N ALA A 148 -11.10 21.63 -10.83
CA ALA A 148 -11.30 22.69 -11.80
C ALA A 148 -11.31 24.02 -11.03
N THR A 149 -10.57 25.01 -11.54
CA THR A 149 -10.54 26.37 -10.96
C THR A 149 -11.92 27.00 -10.94
N SER A 150 -12.26 27.64 -9.82
CA SER A 150 -13.55 28.27 -9.61
C SER A 150 -13.73 29.58 -10.39
N LYS A 151 -14.91 29.75 -10.99
CA LYS A 151 -15.57 31.04 -11.24
C LYS A 151 -17.09 30.86 -11.07
N PRO A 152 -17.86 31.95 -10.84
CA PRO A 152 -19.09 31.86 -10.04
C PRO A 152 -20.32 31.36 -10.80
N ALA A 153 -21.32 30.96 -10.04
CA ALA A 153 -22.63 30.53 -10.50
C ALA A 153 -23.40 31.63 -11.29
N PRO A 154 -24.33 31.19 -12.15
CA PRO A 154 -25.64 31.83 -12.28
C PRO A 154 -26.77 30.93 -11.77
N THR A 155 -27.87 31.57 -11.37
CA THR A 155 -29.08 31.00 -10.74
C THR A 155 -29.97 30.20 -11.70
N GLU A 156 -30.90 29.42 -11.14
CA GLU A 156 -32.00 28.64 -11.75
C GLU A 156 -32.77 29.41 -12.86
N GLU A 157 -33.29 28.78 -13.92
CA GLU A 157 -34.44 27.84 -13.91
C GLU A 157 -34.67 27.10 -15.27
N LYS A 158 -35.43 25.99 -15.19
CA LYS A 158 -36.36 25.39 -16.20
C LYS A 158 -35.86 24.77 -17.53
N GLU A 159 -35.85 23.43 -17.51
CA GLU A 159 -36.73 22.52 -18.29
C GLU A 159 -36.69 22.44 -19.84
N ALA A 160 -36.72 21.17 -20.32
CA ALA A 160 -37.26 20.66 -21.59
C ALA A 160 -36.32 20.13 -22.72
N GLU A 161 -36.60 18.86 -23.05
CA GLU A 161 -36.46 18.11 -24.32
C GLU A 161 -35.11 17.66 -24.93
N LYS A 162 -35.14 16.39 -25.39
CA LYS A 162 -34.13 15.68 -26.19
C LYS A 162 -34.32 15.99 -27.67
N LYS A 163 -33.22 16.16 -28.43
CA LYS A 163 -33.11 15.68 -29.83
C LYS A 163 -31.68 15.20 -30.14
N ASP A 164 -31.60 14.18 -30.99
CA ASP A 164 -30.36 13.56 -31.46
C ASP A 164 -29.46 14.51 -32.28
N ALA A 165 -28.15 14.29 -32.21
CA ALA A 165 -27.17 14.91 -33.10
C ALA A 165 -26.00 13.95 -33.41
N ALA A 166 -25.56 13.98 -34.67
CA ALA A 166 -24.62 13.06 -35.32
C ALA A 166 -23.20 13.02 -34.71
N PRO A 167 -22.37 11.98 -35.00
CA PRO A 167 -21.15 11.70 -34.24
C PRO A 167 -20.08 12.77 -34.44
N LYS A 168 -19.60 13.35 -33.34
CA LYS A 168 -18.49 14.32 -33.34
C LYS A 168 -17.16 13.60 -33.54
N LEU A 169 -16.35 14.15 -34.45
CA LEU A 169 -15.01 13.67 -34.78
C LEU A 169 -14.12 13.61 -33.52
N VAL A 170 -13.45 12.46 -33.33
CA VAL A 170 -12.50 12.26 -32.25
C VAL A 170 -11.23 13.07 -32.50
N VAL A 171 -10.78 13.78 -31.46
CA VAL A 171 -9.55 14.59 -31.46
C VAL A 171 -8.50 13.83 -30.64
N PRO A 172 -7.43 13.29 -31.26
CA PRO A 172 -6.36 12.59 -30.55
C PRO A 172 -5.64 13.44 -29.49
N THR A 173 -5.14 12.77 -28.46
CA THR A 173 -4.43 13.40 -27.33
C THR A 173 -2.95 13.66 -27.63
N PRO A 174 -2.35 14.78 -27.17
CA PRO A 174 -0.90 15.01 -27.27
C PRO A 174 -0.08 14.01 -26.44
N ALA A 175 1.09 13.59 -26.95
CA ALA A 175 2.00 12.61 -26.33
C ALA A 175 2.20 12.82 -24.82
N ASN A 176 2.44 14.07 -24.38
CA ASN A 176 2.72 14.45 -22.99
C ASN A 176 1.59 14.19 -21.99
N LYS A 177 0.44 13.65 -22.43
CA LYS A 177 -0.68 13.24 -21.57
C LYS A 177 -0.97 11.73 -21.60
N ILE A 178 -0.26 10.97 -22.44
CA ILE A 178 -0.39 9.51 -22.49
C ILE A 178 0.36 8.94 -21.29
N LYS A 179 -0.33 8.12 -20.49
CA LYS A 179 0.24 7.40 -19.36
C LYS A 179 -0.09 5.93 -19.51
N HIS A 180 0.81 5.04 -19.09
CA HIS A 180 0.49 3.63 -18.94
C HIS A 180 0.40 3.27 -17.45
N ASP A 181 -0.39 2.25 -17.15
CA ASP A 181 -0.50 1.60 -15.84
C ASP A 181 -0.56 0.08 -16.09
N TRP A 182 -0.16 -0.74 -15.12
CA TRP A 182 -0.20 -2.19 -15.27
C TRP A 182 -0.50 -2.92 -13.96
N TYR A 183 -1.16 -4.05 -14.08
CA TYR A 183 -1.37 -4.99 -12.98
C TYR A 183 -1.21 -6.41 -13.49
N GLN A 184 -1.13 -7.37 -12.56
CA GLN A 184 -0.98 -8.78 -12.88
C GLN A 184 -1.82 -9.64 -11.96
N ASN A 185 -2.23 -10.79 -12.50
CA ASN A 185 -2.70 -11.93 -11.74
C ASN A 185 -1.63 -13.03 -11.79
N ASN A 186 -1.93 -14.23 -11.26
CA ASN A 186 -0.99 -15.36 -11.34
C ASN A 186 -0.66 -15.74 -12.80
N ASP A 187 -1.62 -15.59 -13.73
CA ASP A 187 -1.52 -16.15 -15.08
C ASP A 187 -1.43 -15.09 -16.19
N THR A 188 -1.72 -13.82 -15.89
CA THR A 188 -1.82 -12.74 -16.88
C THR A 188 -1.22 -11.43 -16.36
N VAL A 189 -0.75 -10.60 -17.28
CA VAL A 189 -0.33 -9.21 -17.05
C VAL A 189 -1.21 -8.32 -17.91
N THR A 190 -1.84 -7.29 -17.34
CA THR A 190 -2.68 -6.35 -18.09
C THR A 190 -2.08 -4.95 -18.01
N ILE A 191 -1.73 -4.40 -19.17
CA ILE A 191 -1.20 -3.08 -19.38
C ILE A 191 -2.32 -2.19 -19.94
N THR A 192 -2.47 -0.99 -19.40
CA THR A 192 -3.49 -0.02 -19.80
C THR A 192 -2.81 1.28 -20.21
N ILE A 193 -2.87 1.63 -21.50
CA ILE A 193 -2.32 2.87 -22.05
C ILE A 193 -3.46 3.88 -22.17
N LEU A 194 -3.46 4.90 -21.33
CA LEU A 194 -4.47 5.96 -21.25
C LEU A 194 -4.28 7.00 -22.36
N ALA A 195 -4.74 6.67 -23.57
CA ALA A 195 -4.78 7.57 -24.72
C ALA A 195 -6.24 7.90 -25.11
N LYS A 196 -6.70 9.13 -24.85
CA LYS A 196 -8.03 9.56 -25.30
C LYS A 196 -7.99 9.87 -26.81
N GLY A 197 -8.96 9.36 -27.54
CA GLY A 197 -9.05 9.51 -29.00
C GLY A 197 -8.10 8.61 -29.79
N ALA A 198 -7.56 7.54 -29.19
CA ALA A 198 -6.81 6.52 -29.94
C ALA A 198 -7.70 5.87 -31.03
N PRO A 199 -7.29 5.89 -32.32
CA PRO A 199 -8.09 5.35 -33.41
C PRO A 199 -8.03 3.81 -33.42
N LYS A 200 -9.18 3.15 -33.33
CA LYS A 200 -9.29 1.68 -33.34
C LYS A 200 -8.68 1.06 -34.59
N ASP A 201 -8.85 1.72 -35.73
CA ASP A 201 -8.51 1.19 -37.05
C ASP A 201 -7.04 1.47 -37.46
N ALA A 202 -6.30 2.23 -36.65
CA ALA A 202 -4.89 2.58 -36.86
C ALA A 202 -4.03 2.37 -35.59
N THR A 203 -4.45 1.47 -34.70
CA THR A 203 -3.62 1.01 -33.58
C THR A 203 -3.04 -0.36 -33.91
N THR A 204 -1.72 -0.44 -34.03
CA THR A 204 -0.98 -1.69 -34.22
C THR A 204 -0.53 -2.21 -32.87
N VAL A 205 -0.76 -3.51 -32.61
CA VAL A 205 -0.26 -4.21 -31.41
C VAL A 205 0.37 -5.51 -31.88
N GLU A 206 1.66 -5.68 -31.55
CA GLU A 206 2.46 -6.85 -31.91
C GLU A 206 2.90 -7.55 -30.63
N PHE A 207 2.68 -8.87 -30.59
CA PHE A 207 3.06 -9.74 -29.49
C PHE A 207 4.15 -10.70 -29.96
N GLU A 208 5.30 -10.67 -29.29
CA GLU A 208 6.31 -11.70 -29.41
C GLU A 208 6.51 -12.40 -28.07
N LYS A 209 7.27 -13.50 -28.05
CA LYS A 209 7.48 -14.33 -26.87
C LYS A 209 8.03 -13.54 -25.67
N ASP A 210 8.93 -12.59 -25.93
CA ASP A 210 9.61 -11.81 -24.90
C ASP A 210 9.50 -10.28 -25.16
N THR A 211 8.71 -9.84 -26.15
CA THR A 211 8.60 -8.42 -26.55
C THR A 211 7.15 -8.02 -26.80
N LEU A 212 6.79 -6.79 -26.45
CA LEU A 212 5.50 -6.16 -26.78
C LEU A 212 5.74 -4.84 -27.50
N SER A 213 5.05 -4.60 -28.61
CA SER A 213 5.05 -3.30 -29.31
C SER A 213 3.61 -2.80 -29.50
N VAL A 214 3.35 -1.53 -29.17
CA VAL A 214 2.06 -0.86 -29.35
C VAL A 214 2.29 0.50 -30.02
N ALA A 215 1.78 0.66 -31.24
CA ALA A 215 1.92 1.89 -32.02
C ALA A 215 0.54 2.47 -32.42
N PHE A 216 0.36 3.78 -32.29
CA PHE A 216 -0.80 4.49 -32.84
C PHE A 216 -0.52 5.98 -33.12
N PRO A 217 -1.17 6.60 -34.12
CA PRO A 217 -0.93 7.99 -34.49
C PRO A 217 -1.50 8.97 -33.47
N ILE A 218 -0.81 10.11 -33.30
CA ILE A 218 -1.14 11.18 -32.37
C ILE A 218 -1.18 12.55 -33.08
N GLN A 219 -1.93 13.51 -32.54
CA GLN A 219 -1.91 14.88 -33.07
C GLN A 219 -0.60 15.59 -32.70
N ASN A 220 0.05 16.18 -33.71
CA ASN A 220 1.28 16.98 -33.67
C ASN A 220 2.63 16.25 -33.45
N SER A 221 2.74 14.94 -33.68
CA SER A 221 4.05 14.25 -33.75
C SER A 221 3.95 12.96 -34.56
N ALA A 222 5.11 12.34 -34.86
CA ALA A 222 5.20 10.95 -35.27
C ALA A 222 4.51 10.01 -34.25
N ASP A 223 4.17 8.80 -34.70
CA ASP A 223 3.34 7.85 -33.97
C ASP A 223 3.82 7.61 -32.52
N TYR A 224 2.86 7.50 -31.61
CA TYR A 224 3.16 7.07 -30.25
C TYR A 224 3.51 5.59 -30.29
N ASN A 225 4.76 5.26 -29.95
CA ASN A 225 5.25 3.90 -29.81
C ASN A 225 5.51 3.60 -28.32
N PHE A 226 4.91 2.52 -27.83
CA PHE A 226 5.19 1.91 -26.55
C PHE A 226 5.69 0.48 -26.80
N ALA A 227 7.00 0.31 -26.76
CA ALA A 227 7.67 -0.98 -26.84
C ALA A 227 8.24 -1.37 -25.47
N LEU A 228 8.19 -2.67 -25.16
CA LEU A 228 8.82 -3.28 -24.00
C LEU A 228 9.70 -4.42 -24.50
N ASP A 229 11.02 -4.25 -24.38
CA ASP A 229 12.03 -5.19 -24.85
C ASP A 229 13.24 -5.19 -23.89
N PRO A 230 13.53 -6.29 -23.15
CA PRO A 230 12.75 -7.52 -23.05
C PRO A 230 11.76 -7.48 -21.88
N LEU A 231 10.64 -8.18 -22.04
CA LEU A 231 9.66 -8.42 -20.98
C LEU A 231 10.27 -9.20 -19.82
N TYR A 232 9.76 -8.97 -18.61
CA TYR A 232 10.24 -9.60 -17.37
C TYR A 232 10.23 -11.14 -17.42
N ALA A 233 9.25 -11.73 -18.09
CA ALA A 233 9.20 -13.17 -18.35
C ALA A 233 8.47 -13.46 -19.67
N PRO A 234 8.72 -14.62 -20.31
CA PRO A 234 8.07 -14.99 -21.55
C PRO A 234 6.55 -15.03 -21.41
N ILE A 235 5.89 -14.56 -22.46
CA ILE A 235 4.44 -14.57 -22.65
C ILE A 235 4.06 -15.57 -23.74
N ASP A 236 2.77 -15.89 -23.81
CA ASP A 236 2.17 -16.62 -24.92
C ASP A 236 1.51 -15.61 -25.88
N PRO A 237 2.08 -15.37 -27.09
CA PRO A 237 1.49 -14.45 -28.06
C PRO A 237 0.11 -14.88 -28.58
N ALA A 238 -0.19 -16.19 -28.62
CA ALA A 238 -1.43 -16.71 -29.17
C ALA A 238 -2.62 -16.55 -28.20
N GLU A 239 -2.37 -16.62 -26.90
CA GLU A 239 -3.38 -16.34 -25.87
C GLU A 239 -3.47 -14.86 -25.45
N SER A 240 -2.49 -14.04 -25.83
CA SER A 240 -2.46 -12.60 -25.56
C SER A 240 -3.45 -11.81 -26.42
N LYS A 241 -4.04 -10.75 -25.86
CA LYS A 241 -5.19 -10.03 -26.45
C LYS A 241 -5.07 -8.53 -26.21
N TYR A 242 -5.65 -7.73 -27.10
CA TYR A 242 -5.78 -6.28 -26.91
C TYR A 242 -7.22 -5.80 -27.16
N ARG A 243 -7.53 -4.61 -26.64
CA ARG A 243 -8.81 -3.91 -26.83
C ARG A 243 -8.57 -2.41 -26.89
N VAL A 244 -8.91 -1.79 -28.01
CA VAL A 244 -8.88 -0.33 -28.17
C VAL A 244 -10.23 0.27 -27.79
N LEU A 245 -10.24 1.18 -26.80
CA LEU A 245 -11.38 2.01 -26.42
C LEU A 245 -11.08 3.48 -26.76
N SER A 246 -12.12 4.31 -26.84
CA SER A 246 -11.98 5.76 -27.11
C SER A 246 -11.22 6.54 -26.03
N THR A 247 -10.97 5.94 -24.87
CA THR A 247 -10.27 6.54 -23.73
C THR A 247 -8.92 5.90 -23.39
N LYS A 248 -8.65 4.69 -23.89
CA LYS A 248 -7.48 3.87 -23.53
C LYS A 248 -7.32 2.65 -24.45
N VAL A 249 -6.10 2.15 -24.57
CA VAL A 249 -5.77 0.82 -25.12
C VAL A 249 -5.51 -0.12 -23.94
N GLU A 250 -6.22 -1.23 -23.88
CA GLU A 250 -5.97 -2.33 -22.93
C GLU A 250 -5.22 -3.44 -23.66
N VAL A 251 -4.16 -3.96 -23.05
CA VAL A 251 -3.35 -5.07 -23.56
C VAL A 251 -3.23 -6.11 -22.44
N THR A 252 -3.67 -7.34 -22.69
CA THR A 252 -3.60 -8.46 -21.75
C THR A 252 -2.65 -9.51 -22.29
N LEU A 253 -1.49 -9.61 -21.65
CA LEU A 253 -0.47 -10.62 -21.93
C LEU A 253 -0.78 -11.88 -21.10
N LYS A 254 -0.74 -13.05 -21.74
CA LYS A 254 -0.77 -14.35 -21.06
C LYS A 254 0.66 -14.74 -20.66
N LYS A 255 0.92 -15.07 -19.39
CA LYS A 255 2.24 -15.54 -18.95
C LYS A 255 2.46 -16.97 -19.46
N ALA A 256 3.61 -17.24 -20.07
CA ALA A 256 3.97 -18.60 -20.51
C ALA A 256 4.17 -19.57 -19.33
N THR A 257 4.54 -19.04 -18.15
CA THR A 257 4.62 -19.80 -16.89
C THR A 257 3.68 -19.19 -15.85
N PRO A 258 2.55 -19.85 -15.52
CA PRO A 258 1.66 -19.45 -14.44
C PRO A 258 2.39 -19.34 -13.09
N GLY A 259 2.01 -18.37 -12.27
CA GLY A 259 2.55 -18.15 -10.93
C GLY A 259 3.82 -17.29 -10.85
N VAL A 260 4.49 -17.01 -11.98
CA VAL A 260 5.64 -16.08 -12.00
C VAL A 260 5.16 -14.66 -11.68
N LYS A 261 5.62 -14.09 -10.56
CA LYS A 261 5.35 -12.70 -10.18
C LYS A 261 6.35 -11.78 -10.88
N TRP A 262 5.83 -10.81 -11.61
CA TRP A 262 6.61 -9.78 -12.28
C TRP A 262 6.89 -8.65 -11.30
N HIS A 263 8.13 -8.21 -11.16
CA HIS A 263 8.46 -7.05 -10.31
C HIS A 263 8.45 -5.74 -11.10
N ASN A 264 8.76 -5.80 -12.39
CA ASN A 264 8.63 -4.74 -13.39
C ASN A 264 7.98 -5.32 -14.66
N LEU A 265 7.64 -4.48 -15.64
CA LEU A 265 7.23 -4.94 -16.98
C LEU A 265 8.41 -5.45 -17.81
N GLU A 266 9.53 -4.74 -17.74
CA GLU A 266 10.80 -5.10 -18.38
C GLU A 266 11.67 -5.89 -17.39
N GLY A 267 12.54 -6.76 -17.92
CA GLY A 267 13.52 -7.51 -17.15
C GLY A 267 14.93 -7.30 -17.67
N ASP A 268 15.93 -7.43 -16.79
CA ASP A 268 17.34 -7.49 -17.19
C ASP A 268 17.71 -8.94 -17.61
N ARG A 269 16.94 -9.48 -18.56
CA ARG A 269 17.21 -10.81 -19.14
C ARG A 269 18.03 -10.59 -20.40
N VAL A 270 19.27 -11.07 -20.38
CA VAL A 270 19.98 -11.33 -21.63
C VAL A 270 19.16 -12.37 -22.38
N VAL A 271 18.52 -11.93 -23.47
CA VAL A 271 17.84 -12.83 -24.40
C VAL A 271 18.94 -13.66 -25.05
N GLU A 272 19.14 -14.90 -24.59
CA GLU A 272 19.84 -15.88 -25.41
C GLU A 272 18.98 -16.09 -26.65
N ALA A 273 19.34 -15.40 -27.73
CA ALA A 273 18.84 -15.71 -29.05
C ALA A 273 19.04 -17.20 -29.28
N ASP A 274 17.97 -17.91 -29.63
CA ASP A 274 17.99 -19.36 -29.83
C ASP A 274 19.17 -19.71 -30.75
N LYS A 275 20.02 -20.62 -30.27
CA LYS A 275 21.23 -21.06 -30.96
C LYS A 275 20.85 -21.90 -32.18
N ASP A 276 20.52 -21.23 -33.28
CA ASP A 276 20.46 -21.87 -34.58
C ASP A 276 21.90 -22.02 -35.13
N GLU A 277 22.28 -23.26 -35.46
CA GLU A 277 23.67 -23.63 -35.69
C GLU A 277 24.20 -23.12 -37.04
N SER A 278 24.95 -22.01 -37.05
CA SER A 278 25.91 -21.78 -38.13
C SER A 278 27.22 -21.14 -37.66
N LYS A 279 28.32 -21.80 -38.04
CA LYS A 279 29.72 -21.48 -37.72
C LYS A 279 30.05 -20.03 -38.13
N THR A 280 30.85 -19.29 -37.39
CA THR A 280 32.33 -19.34 -37.51
C THR A 280 33.00 -18.64 -36.32
N SER A 281 34.16 -19.14 -35.91
CA SER A 281 34.98 -18.62 -34.81
C SER A 281 35.77 -17.35 -35.15
N ILE A 282 36.07 -16.53 -34.13
CA ILE A 282 37.41 -16.05 -33.72
C ILE A 282 37.27 -15.28 -32.38
N PRO A 283 38.02 -15.62 -31.31
CA PRO A 283 38.08 -14.83 -30.08
C PRO A 283 39.26 -13.85 -30.06
N SER A 284 39.03 -12.59 -29.71
CA SER A 284 40.03 -11.51 -29.69
C SER A 284 40.28 -10.91 -28.30
N HIS A 285 40.61 -11.76 -27.31
CA HIS A 285 41.22 -11.33 -26.04
C HIS A 285 42.43 -12.22 -25.67
N ILE A 286 43.44 -12.26 -26.55
CA ILE A 286 44.78 -12.79 -26.24
C ILE A 286 45.83 -11.84 -26.80
N LEU A 287 46.02 -10.69 -26.15
CA LEU A 287 47.27 -9.92 -26.22
C LEU A 287 47.58 -9.27 -24.85
N THR A 288 48.20 -10.08 -23.99
CA THR A 288 49.22 -9.71 -22.97
C THR A 288 48.94 -8.58 -21.96
N GLY A 289 49.02 -8.83 -20.64
CA GLY A 289 49.34 -10.09 -19.96
C GLY A 289 49.49 -10.00 -18.43
N LYS A 290 49.86 -11.16 -17.83
CA LYS A 290 50.70 -11.41 -16.62
C LYS A 290 50.84 -10.28 -15.58
N THR A 291 50.69 -10.45 -14.26
CA THR A 291 50.58 -11.59 -13.30
C THR A 291 50.12 -11.02 -11.92
N ASN A 292 49.73 -11.73 -10.85
CA ASN A 292 49.80 -13.17 -10.49
C ASN A 292 48.60 -13.58 -9.58
N GLU A 293 48.64 -14.80 -9.01
CA GLU A 293 47.67 -15.35 -8.06
C GLU A 293 47.91 -14.93 -6.58
N SER A 294 46.84 -14.59 -5.84
CA SER A 294 46.61 -15.00 -4.43
C SER A 294 45.21 -14.61 -3.95
N ALA A 295 44.54 -15.48 -3.19
CA ALA A 295 43.20 -15.27 -2.64
C ALA A 295 43.12 -14.14 -1.58
N PRO A 296 41.95 -13.54 -1.31
CA PRO A 296 41.84 -12.38 -0.41
C PRO A 296 41.99 -12.77 1.07
N VAL A 297 42.97 -12.17 1.75
CA VAL A 297 43.11 -12.20 3.21
C VAL A 297 42.81 -10.81 3.77
N TYR A 298 41.84 -10.74 4.68
CA TYR A 298 41.51 -9.54 5.45
C TYR A 298 42.58 -9.27 6.52
N PRO A 299 43.13 -8.04 6.61
CA PRO A 299 43.78 -7.55 7.81
C PRO A 299 42.88 -6.57 8.56
N THR A 300 42.40 -6.97 9.74
CA THR A 300 41.84 -6.05 10.72
C THR A 300 42.96 -5.36 11.50
N SER A 301 42.95 -4.03 11.60
CA SER A 301 43.24 -3.31 12.86
C SER A 301 43.00 -1.80 12.71
N SER A 302 42.28 -1.25 13.69
CA SER A 302 41.82 0.15 13.74
C SER A 302 42.80 1.09 14.42
N LYS A 303 42.81 2.37 14.04
CA LYS A 303 43.56 3.45 14.71
C LYS A 303 42.97 3.94 16.05
N SER A 304 41.89 3.32 16.54
CA SER A 304 41.40 3.53 17.91
C SER A 304 41.51 2.23 18.71
N GLY A 305 42.17 2.31 19.87
CA GLY A 305 42.31 1.20 20.80
C GLY A 305 40.98 0.79 21.46
N ALA A 306 41.06 -0.22 22.34
CA ALA A 306 39.91 -0.91 22.93
C ALA A 306 38.86 0.06 23.50
N LYS A 307 37.65 0.01 22.92
CA LYS A 307 36.51 0.81 23.36
C LYS A 307 35.90 0.16 24.62
N ASN A 308 35.79 0.93 25.69
CA ASN A 308 35.36 0.42 26.99
C ASN A 308 33.81 0.36 27.05
N TRP A 309 33.24 -0.85 27.02
CA TRP A 309 31.82 -1.08 26.75
C TRP A 309 30.88 -0.79 27.94
N ASP A 310 31.38 -0.79 29.18
CA ASP A 310 30.59 -0.48 30.39
C ASP A 310 29.99 0.94 30.40
N LYS A 311 30.42 1.83 29.50
CA LYS A 311 29.97 3.24 29.47
C LYS A 311 28.93 3.58 28.39
N LEU A 312 28.46 2.59 27.61
CA LEU A 312 27.40 2.79 26.59
C LEU A 312 26.01 2.34 27.05
N VAL A 313 25.92 1.41 27.98
CA VAL A 313 24.64 0.79 28.40
C VAL A 313 23.65 1.78 29.05
N VAL A 314 24.13 2.92 29.55
CA VAL A 314 23.31 3.91 30.29
C VAL A 314 22.74 5.01 29.38
N GLN A 315 23.21 5.17 28.14
CA GLN A 315 22.88 6.34 27.32
C GLN A 315 22.07 6.06 26.03
N ASP A 316 22.02 4.81 25.57
CA ASP A 316 21.26 4.41 24.35
C ASP A 316 19.87 3.81 24.66
N LEU A 317 19.35 3.95 25.89
CA LEU A 317 18.08 3.33 26.34
C LEU A 317 16.81 4.17 26.14
N ASP A 318 16.91 5.40 25.61
CA ASP A 318 15.76 6.29 25.38
C ASP A 318 15.38 6.47 23.89
N ASP A 319 16.18 5.93 22.95
CA ASP A 319 15.87 5.92 21.53
C ASP A 319 14.75 4.92 21.22
N LYS A 320 13.52 5.44 21.21
CA LYS A 320 12.31 4.75 20.72
C LYS A 320 12.32 4.70 19.19
N ASP A 321 13.14 3.83 18.62
CA ASP A 321 12.93 3.37 17.25
C ASP A 321 12.39 1.94 17.24
N ASP A 322 11.20 1.80 16.64
CA ASP A 322 10.51 0.53 16.43
C ASP A 322 11.32 -0.35 15.46
N ILE A 323 12.08 -1.29 16.01
CA ILE A 323 12.58 -2.44 15.25
C ILE A 323 11.51 -3.52 15.29
N GLU A 324 10.93 -3.79 14.12
CA GLU A 324 10.07 -4.94 13.85
C GLU A 324 10.74 -6.23 14.37
N GLY A 325 10.13 -6.87 15.35
CA GLY A 325 10.66 -8.06 16.00
C GLY A 325 9.59 -8.74 16.83
N ASP A 326 9.45 -10.05 16.62
CA ASP A 326 8.52 -11.02 17.20
C ASP A 326 8.14 -10.78 18.69
N GLU A 327 6.97 -11.25 19.12
CA GLU A 327 6.46 -11.08 20.50
C GLU A 327 7.46 -11.58 21.57
N THR A 328 8.25 -12.59 21.21
CA THR A 328 9.41 -13.08 21.98
C THR A 328 10.46 -12.00 22.27
N SER A 329 10.81 -11.17 21.28
CA SER A 329 11.79 -10.08 21.40
C SER A 329 11.30 -8.98 22.33
N PHE A 330 10.00 -8.68 22.33
CA PHE A 330 9.39 -7.76 23.29
C PHE A 330 9.43 -8.33 24.72
N PHE A 331 9.13 -9.62 24.89
CA PHE A 331 9.23 -10.31 26.17
C PHE A 331 10.66 -10.26 26.75
N PHE A 332 11.68 -10.56 25.95
CA PHE A 332 13.08 -10.49 26.41
C PHE A 332 13.54 -9.06 26.74
N LYS A 333 13.16 -8.05 25.95
CA LYS A 333 13.44 -6.63 26.24
C LYS A 333 12.83 -6.20 27.58
N LYS A 334 11.58 -6.63 27.86
CA LYS A 334 10.92 -6.34 29.14
C LYS A 334 11.58 -7.05 30.32
N LEU A 335 11.85 -8.36 30.17
CA LEU A 335 12.51 -9.17 31.20
C LEU A 335 13.89 -8.60 31.57
N TYR A 336 14.67 -8.17 30.59
CA TYR A 336 15.98 -7.56 30.82
C TYR A 336 15.89 -6.18 31.50
N LYS A 337 14.90 -5.36 31.13
CA LYS A 337 14.69 -4.02 31.70
C LYS A 337 14.32 -4.05 33.18
N ASP A 338 13.51 -5.03 33.59
CA ASP A 338 13.01 -5.16 34.97
C ASP A 338 13.93 -6.04 35.86
N ALA A 339 14.99 -6.64 35.29
CA ALA A 339 15.95 -7.51 35.99
C ALA A 339 17.03 -6.74 36.77
N THR A 340 17.57 -7.36 37.83
CA THR A 340 18.72 -6.79 38.57
C THR A 340 20.01 -6.82 37.72
N PRO A 341 21.02 -5.98 38.02
CA PRO A 341 22.28 -5.95 37.25
C PRO A 341 23.02 -7.31 37.21
N GLU A 342 22.80 -8.16 38.20
CA GLU A 342 23.36 -9.51 38.27
C GLU A 342 22.58 -10.50 37.40
N GLN A 343 21.26 -10.41 37.39
CA GLN A 343 20.39 -11.18 36.48
C GLN A 343 20.61 -10.78 35.01
N GLN A 344 20.79 -9.48 34.72
CA GLN A 344 21.15 -8.98 33.39
C GLN A 344 22.46 -9.59 32.88
N ARG A 345 23.47 -9.72 33.76
CA ARG A 345 24.74 -10.38 33.43
C ARG A 345 24.56 -11.89 33.18
N ALA A 346 23.73 -12.57 33.97
CA ALA A 346 23.38 -13.97 33.75
C ALA A 346 22.70 -14.20 32.40
N MET A 347 21.74 -13.34 32.06
CA MET A 347 21.01 -13.37 30.79
C MET A 347 21.94 -13.17 29.60
N MET A 348 22.81 -12.15 29.63
CA MET A 348 23.79 -11.92 28.55
C MET A 348 24.78 -13.08 28.41
N LYS A 349 25.35 -13.57 29.53
CA LYS A 349 26.33 -14.65 29.50
C LYS A 349 25.73 -15.95 28.97
N SER A 350 24.57 -16.37 29.50
CA SER A 350 23.90 -17.59 29.06
C SER A 350 23.48 -17.54 27.59
N TYR A 351 22.92 -16.42 27.14
CA TYR A 351 22.54 -16.21 25.74
C TYR A 351 23.76 -16.22 24.80
N GLN A 352 24.86 -15.60 25.20
CA GLN A 352 26.09 -15.55 24.39
C GLN A 352 26.81 -16.91 24.32
N GLU A 353 26.90 -17.65 25.42
CA GLU A 353 27.56 -18.97 25.45
C GLU A 353 26.73 -20.07 24.77
N SER A 354 25.41 -20.02 24.89
CA SER A 354 24.50 -20.97 24.23
C SER A 354 24.26 -20.68 22.74
N GLY A 355 24.86 -19.64 22.17
CA GLY A 355 24.58 -19.22 20.79
C GLY A 355 23.13 -18.75 20.57
N GLY A 356 22.48 -18.28 21.62
CA GLY A 356 21.13 -17.71 21.60
C GLY A 356 19.99 -18.68 21.89
N THR A 357 20.26 -19.95 22.24
CA THR A 357 19.20 -20.96 22.45
C THR A 357 18.78 -21.13 23.92
N VAL A 358 19.61 -20.73 24.89
CA VAL A 358 19.34 -20.85 26.34
C VAL A 358 19.46 -19.50 27.02
N LEU A 359 18.49 -19.17 27.87
CA LEU A 359 18.47 -17.94 28.66
C LEU A 359 18.23 -18.26 30.14
N SER A 360 19.13 -17.79 31.01
CA SER A 360 19.03 -17.96 32.46
C SER A 360 19.24 -16.64 33.19
N THR A 361 18.49 -16.43 34.27
CA THR A 361 18.58 -15.27 35.16
C THR A 361 19.52 -15.48 36.34
N ASP A 362 20.02 -16.70 36.57
CA ASP A 362 20.60 -17.09 37.86
C ASP A 362 22.13 -17.09 37.81
N TRP A 363 22.73 -15.96 38.18
CA TRP A 363 24.18 -15.73 38.09
C TRP A 363 25.02 -16.75 38.88
N ASP A 364 24.55 -17.23 40.03
CA ASP A 364 25.26 -18.27 40.80
C ASP A 364 25.46 -19.57 40.03
N ASN A 365 24.52 -19.90 39.12
CA ASN A 365 24.55 -21.13 38.34
C ASN A 365 25.33 -20.96 37.03
N VAL A 366 25.12 -19.85 36.30
CA VAL A 366 25.77 -19.60 35.01
C VAL A 366 27.07 -18.80 35.11
N GLY A 367 27.38 -18.16 36.23
CA GLY A 367 28.59 -17.36 36.41
C GLY A 367 29.86 -18.22 36.37
N SER A 368 29.82 -19.39 37.01
CA SER A 368 30.94 -20.34 37.13
C SER A 368 30.95 -21.47 36.09
N LYS A 369 29.82 -21.76 35.44
CA LYS A 369 29.67 -22.82 34.43
C LYS A 369 29.58 -22.23 33.02
N THR A 370 29.89 -23.04 32.01
CA THR A 370 29.63 -22.72 30.61
C THR A 370 28.25 -23.24 30.23
N VAL A 371 27.41 -22.39 29.62
CA VAL A 371 26.08 -22.82 29.14
C VAL A 371 26.22 -23.51 27.79
N VAL A 372 25.78 -24.77 27.71
CA VAL A 372 25.82 -25.57 26.47
C VAL A 372 24.62 -25.19 25.58
N PRO A 373 24.78 -25.06 24.25
CA PRO A 373 23.66 -24.86 23.34
C PRO A 373 22.70 -26.07 23.35
N GLU A 374 21.46 -25.84 23.79
CA GLU A 374 20.35 -26.77 23.61
C GLU A 374 19.46 -26.22 22.47
N PRO A 375 19.62 -26.70 21.22
CA PRO A 375 18.78 -26.27 20.09
C PRO A 375 17.36 -26.87 20.18
N PRO A 376 16.35 -26.24 19.54
CA PRO A 376 15.00 -26.79 19.44
C PRO A 376 14.97 -28.18 18.78
N ASP A 377 14.00 -29.00 19.18
CA ASP A 377 13.88 -30.40 18.74
C ASP A 377 13.82 -30.51 17.20
N GLY A 378 14.70 -31.34 16.64
CA GLY A 378 14.93 -31.45 15.19
C GLY A 378 16.03 -30.55 14.59
N MET A 379 16.78 -29.77 15.39
CA MET A 379 17.95 -29.00 14.92
C MET A 379 19.25 -29.42 15.63
N GLU A 380 20.35 -29.57 14.88
CA GLU A 380 21.68 -29.89 15.43
C GLU A 380 22.60 -28.67 15.46
N ALA A 381 23.18 -28.38 16.62
CA ALA A 381 24.15 -27.30 16.79
C ALA A 381 25.51 -27.66 16.16
N LYS A 382 25.81 -27.10 14.98
CA LYS A 382 27.12 -27.24 14.33
C LYS A 382 28.09 -26.15 14.77
N LYS A 383 29.25 -26.57 15.25
CA LYS A 383 30.38 -25.69 15.58
C LYS A 383 31.21 -25.42 14.33
N TYR A 384 31.37 -24.13 14.00
CA TYR A 384 32.17 -23.62 12.88
C TYR A 384 33.48 -23.01 13.37
#